data_AF-A0A2A4WZM3-F1
#
_entry.id   AF-A0A2A4WZM3-F1
#
_cell.length_a   1.000
_cell.length_b   1.000
_cell.length_c   1.000
_cell.angle_alpha   90.00
_cell.angle_beta   90.00
_cell.angle_gamma   90.00
#
_symmetry.space_group_name_H-M   'P 1'
#
loop_
_entity.id
_entity.type
_entity.pdbx_description
1 polymer ?
#
loop_
_entity_poly.entity_id
_entity_poly.type
_entity_poly.pdbx_seq_one_letter_code
_entity_poly.pdbx_strand_id
1 'polypeptide(L)'
;QESVARQQSSPGSSRIRSAPPISVGNVNLPRSRGRGANIVDLARLAEYISRQSTLDIVQTRDEIRIERNGEAALICGVEYELKQTFANEHGVEVCGWDGQQLVFQIMLPDDLIIMHRFTVSSNQLVLNLLTSIYSKGGEPFNLIQAFNKYETPRDEFNCIQTLSRGQVCNQSGADLSTVLDD
;
A
#
# COMPACT_ATOMS: atom_id res chain seq x y z
N GLN A 1 64.03 31.52 24.94
CA GLN A 1 63.20 31.64 23.73
C GLN A 1 62.04 30.66 23.87
N GLU A 2 60.91 31.19 24.32
CA GLU A 2 59.60 30.53 24.31
C GLU A 2 59.09 30.38 22.87
N SER A 3 58.34 29.32 22.57
CA SER A 3 57.21 29.38 21.63
C SER A 3 56.26 28.20 21.86
N VAL A 4 55.06 28.57 22.32
CA VAL A 4 53.89 27.73 22.59
C VAL A 4 53.11 27.51 21.29
N ALA A 5 52.93 26.26 20.88
CA ALA A 5 52.02 25.92 19.78
C ALA A 5 50.57 25.88 20.32
N ARG A 6 49.76 26.84 19.87
CA ARG A 6 48.34 26.99 20.21
C ARG A 6 47.49 25.84 19.64
N GLN A 7 46.59 25.37 20.49
CA GLN A 7 45.40 24.59 20.16
C GLN A 7 44.52 25.31 19.12
N GLN A 8 44.02 24.55 18.15
CA GLN A 8 42.71 24.79 17.53
C GLN A 8 41.94 23.47 17.54
N SER A 9 41.11 23.30 18.57
CA SER A 9 40.07 22.27 18.62
C SER A 9 38.89 22.74 17.76
N SER A 10 38.69 22.08 16.62
CA SER A 10 37.49 22.29 15.80
C SER A 10 36.34 21.42 16.34
N PRO A 11 35.15 21.99 16.64
CA PRO A 11 34.02 21.22 17.14
C PRO A 11 33.14 20.69 16.00
N GLY A 12 32.71 19.43 16.13
CA GLY A 12 31.48 18.94 15.49
C GLY A 12 31.66 18.07 14.24
N SER A 13 31.76 16.77 14.44
CA SER A 13 31.19 15.81 13.49
C SER A 13 30.29 14.87 14.27
N SER A 14 29.04 15.30 14.42
CA SER A 14 27.93 14.47 14.85
C SER A 14 27.90 13.23 13.95
N ARG A 15 28.15 12.06 14.53
CA ARG A 15 28.03 10.76 13.87
C ARG A 15 26.64 10.67 13.25
N ILE A 16 26.57 10.84 11.94
CA ILE A 16 25.37 10.54 11.15
C ILE A 16 25.10 9.06 11.39
N ARG A 17 24.08 8.76 12.21
CA ARG A 17 23.57 7.40 12.35
C ARG A 17 22.99 7.02 11.00
N SER A 18 23.78 6.32 10.20
CA SER A 18 23.38 5.73 8.94
C SER A 18 22.26 4.74 9.23
N ALA A 19 21.00 5.18 9.17
CA ALA A 19 19.88 4.25 9.18
C ALA A 19 19.98 3.35 7.93
N PRO A 20 19.73 2.04 8.07
CA PRO A 20 19.88 1.09 6.97
C PRO A 20 18.89 1.40 5.83
N PRO A 21 19.17 0.95 4.60
CA PRO A 21 18.22 1.04 3.50
C PRO A 21 16.90 0.37 3.88
N ILE A 22 15.78 0.95 3.46
CA ILE A 22 14.47 0.33 3.60
C ILE A 22 14.37 -0.82 2.59
N SER A 23 14.22 -2.03 3.12
CA SER A 23 13.90 -3.22 2.35
C SER A 23 12.38 -3.37 2.35
N VAL A 24 11.74 -3.10 1.22
CA VAL A 24 10.34 -3.46 1.04
C VAL A 24 10.34 -4.89 0.49
N GLY A 25 10.20 -5.87 1.39
CA GLY A 25 10.45 -7.27 1.06
C GLY A 25 11.89 -7.48 0.57
N ASN A 26 12.06 -8.01 -0.64
CA ASN A 26 13.37 -8.25 -1.28
C ASN A 26 13.88 -7.05 -2.12
N VAL A 27 13.17 -5.92 -2.12
CA VAL A 27 13.56 -4.73 -2.90
C VAL A 27 14.36 -3.77 -2.03
N ASN A 28 15.65 -3.61 -2.35
CA ASN A 28 16.52 -2.62 -1.74
C ASN A 28 16.41 -1.30 -2.50
N LEU A 29 15.75 -0.29 -1.92
CA LEU A 29 15.73 1.05 -2.49
C LEU A 29 16.98 1.83 -2.04
N PRO A 30 17.82 2.34 -2.95
CA PRO A 30 18.99 3.13 -2.55
C PRO A 30 18.54 4.47 -1.95
N ARG A 31 19.06 4.80 -0.77
CA ARG A 31 18.93 6.13 -0.16
C ARG A 31 19.63 7.15 -1.03
N SER A 32 18.86 7.94 -1.75
CA SER A 32 19.44 8.90 -2.66
C SER A 32 19.64 10.25 -1.97
N ARG A 33 20.92 10.61 -1.75
CA ARG A 33 21.34 11.91 -1.21
C ARG A 33 21.27 13.01 -2.28
N GLY A 34 20.15 13.12 -3.01
CA GLY A 34 19.87 14.25 -3.92
C GLY A 34 19.46 13.92 -5.36
N ARG A 35 19.41 12.64 -5.77
CA ARG A 35 18.71 12.20 -7.01
C ARG A 35 17.41 11.50 -6.58
N GLY A 36 16.34 11.46 -7.39
CA GLY A 36 15.24 10.53 -7.07
C GLY A 36 15.71 9.06 -7.01
N ALA A 37 14.86 8.16 -6.53
CA ALA A 37 14.99 6.72 -6.76
C ALA A 37 15.01 6.41 -8.27
N ASN A 38 15.73 5.36 -8.65
CA ASN A 38 15.82 4.93 -10.04
C ASN A 38 14.45 4.41 -10.54
N ILE A 39 14.03 4.79 -11.73
CA ILE A 39 12.78 4.34 -12.35
C ILE A 39 12.65 2.80 -12.39
N VAL A 40 13.75 2.08 -12.54
CA VAL A 40 13.78 0.60 -12.51
C VAL A 40 13.43 0.06 -11.13
N ASP A 41 13.91 0.71 -10.07
CA ASP A 41 13.59 0.32 -8.68
C ASP A 41 12.13 0.62 -8.36
N LEU A 42 11.61 1.76 -8.86
CA LEU A 42 10.19 2.10 -8.76
C LEU A 42 9.30 1.09 -9.50
N ALA A 43 9.71 0.65 -10.69
CA ALA A 43 9.00 -0.35 -11.47
C ALA A 43 8.96 -1.72 -10.75
N ARG A 44 10.09 -2.14 -10.15
CA ARG A 44 10.15 -3.39 -9.36
C ARG A 44 9.25 -3.32 -8.13
N LEU A 45 9.21 -2.16 -7.46
CA LEU A 45 8.32 -1.96 -6.34
C LEU A 45 6.85 -2.01 -6.79
N ALA A 46 6.51 -1.34 -7.88
CA ALA A 46 5.16 -1.37 -8.46
C ALA A 46 4.74 -2.78 -8.84
N GLU A 47 5.62 -3.55 -9.47
CA GLU A 47 5.37 -4.96 -9.75
C GLU A 47 5.13 -5.72 -8.44
N TYR A 48 6.00 -5.57 -7.43
CA TYR A 48 5.89 -6.27 -6.14
C TYR A 48 4.57 -6.02 -5.43
N ILE A 49 4.13 -4.76 -5.32
CA ILE A 49 2.87 -4.37 -4.65
C ILE A 49 1.61 -4.59 -5.51
N SER A 50 1.76 -5.15 -6.72
CA SER A 50 0.64 -5.45 -7.63
C SER A 50 0.60 -6.92 -8.03
N ARG A 51 1.39 -7.79 -7.37
CA ARG A 51 1.54 -9.22 -7.71
C ARG A 51 0.26 -10.04 -7.55
N GLN A 52 -0.70 -9.61 -6.72
CA GLN A 52 -1.90 -10.36 -6.43
C GLN A 52 -3.14 -9.54 -6.82
N SER A 53 -3.79 -9.95 -7.91
CA SER A 53 -4.69 -9.10 -8.71
C SER A 53 -6.17 -9.40 -8.51
N THR A 54 -6.55 -9.99 -7.38
CA THR A 54 -7.96 -10.06 -6.99
C THR A 54 -8.21 -9.00 -5.92
N LEU A 55 -9.17 -8.13 -6.18
CA LEU A 55 -9.61 -7.11 -5.25
C LEU A 55 -10.96 -7.57 -4.69
N ASP A 56 -11.05 -7.67 -3.37
CA ASP A 56 -12.34 -7.75 -2.68
C ASP A 56 -12.68 -6.36 -2.15
N ILE A 57 -13.83 -5.83 -2.57
CA ILE A 57 -14.24 -4.46 -2.26
C ILE A 57 -15.57 -4.52 -1.54
N VAL A 58 -15.54 -4.19 -0.26
CA VAL A 58 -16.73 -4.09 0.58
C VAL A 58 -16.99 -2.63 0.87
N GLN A 59 -18.16 -2.15 0.46
CA GLN A 59 -18.62 -0.80 0.77
C GLN A 59 -19.82 -0.88 1.73
N THR A 60 -19.68 -0.19 2.86
CA THR A 60 -20.74 0.04 3.83
C THR A 60 -21.23 1.49 3.73
N ARG A 61 -22.11 1.90 4.66
CA ARG A 61 -22.60 3.28 4.71
C ARG A 61 -21.53 4.29 5.13
N ASP A 62 -20.52 3.84 5.88
CA ASP A 62 -19.55 4.74 6.51
C ASP A 62 -18.13 4.54 5.95
N GLU A 63 -17.86 3.36 5.39
CA GLU A 63 -16.52 2.90 5.03
C GLU A 63 -16.50 2.10 3.73
N ILE A 64 -15.43 2.28 2.96
CA ILE A 64 -14.98 1.39 1.89
C ILE A 64 -13.73 0.65 2.37
N ARG A 65 -13.75 -0.67 2.24
CA ARG A 65 -12.64 -1.56 2.53
C ARG A 65 -12.24 -2.32 1.27
N ILE A 66 -10.97 -2.26 0.90
CA ILE A 66 -10.39 -2.95 -0.24
C ILE A 66 -9.36 -3.94 0.27
N GLU A 67 -9.64 -5.22 0.13
CA GLU A 67 -8.73 -6.30 0.48
C GLU A 67 -8.04 -6.85 -0.77
N ARG A 68 -6.76 -7.16 -0.57
CA ARG A 68 -5.85 -7.71 -1.56
C ARG A 68 -5.10 -8.84 -0.89
N ASN A 69 -4.98 -9.96 -1.58
CA ASN A 69 -4.27 -11.09 -1.01
C ASN A 69 -2.79 -10.68 -0.75
N GLY A 70 -2.27 -11.09 0.41
CA GLY A 70 -0.90 -10.77 0.83
C GLY A 70 -0.61 -9.32 1.20
N GLU A 71 -1.61 -8.43 1.21
CA GLU A 71 -1.44 -7.00 1.47
C GLU A 71 -2.34 -6.50 2.59
N ALA A 72 -1.97 -5.35 3.18
CA ALA A 72 -2.82 -4.66 4.13
C ALA A 72 -4.08 -4.12 3.41
N ALA A 73 -5.23 -4.23 4.09
CA ALA A 73 -6.48 -3.69 3.60
C ALA A 73 -6.42 -2.16 3.53
N LEU A 74 -6.87 -1.59 2.42
CA LEU A 74 -7.05 -0.15 2.27
C LEU A 74 -8.44 0.22 2.75
N ILE A 75 -8.53 1.12 3.72
CA ILE A 75 -9.80 1.45 4.39
C ILE A 75 -10.01 2.95 4.29
N CYS A 76 -11.14 3.41 3.77
CA CYS A 76 -11.44 4.83 3.72
C CYS A 76 -12.89 5.12 4.08
N GLY A 77 -13.15 6.32 4.62
CA GLY A 77 -14.52 6.78 4.79
C GLY A 77 -15.20 7.09 3.46
N VAL A 78 -16.52 7.03 3.44
CA VAL A 78 -17.31 7.50 2.28
C VAL A 78 -17.43 9.03 2.22
N GLU A 79 -17.01 9.72 3.27
CA GLU A 79 -17.06 11.18 3.37
C GLU A 79 -15.96 11.82 2.52
N TYR A 80 -16.23 13.02 1.97
CA TYR A 80 -15.28 13.74 1.11
C TYR A 80 -14.10 14.37 1.86
N GLU A 81 -13.99 14.15 3.16
CA GLU A 81 -12.87 14.64 3.96
C GLU A 81 -11.66 13.71 3.85
N LEU A 82 -10.47 14.31 3.90
CA LEU A 82 -9.23 13.55 4.01
C LEU A 82 -9.20 12.81 5.36
N LYS A 83 -9.10 11.48 5.32
CA LYS A 83 -8.97 10.65 6.52
C LYS A 83 -7.56 10.08 6.57
N GLN A 84 -6.87 10.30 7.69
CA GLN A 84 -5.65 9.57 8.00
C GLN A 84 -6.06 8.18 8.52
N THR A 85 -5.71 7.15 7.78
CA THR A 85 -6.12 5.77 8.04
C THR A 85 -5.07 5.04 8.86
N PHE A 86 -3.80 5.45 8.73
CA PHE A 86 -2.68 4.87 9.43
C PHE A 86 -1.54 5.87 9.62
N ALA A 87 -0.84 5.79 10.76
CA ALA A 87 0.42 6.51 10.97
C ALA A 87 1.31 5.77 11.98
N ASN A 88 2.55 5.48 11.58
CA ASN A 88 3.60 4.98 12.46
C ASN A 88 4.98 5.50 12.02
N GLU A 89 6.05 5.00 12.64
CA GLU A 89 7.43 5.38 12.29
C GLU A 89 7.89 4.92 10.89
N HIS A 90 7.13 4.02 10.27
CA HIS A 90 7.43 3.43 8.96
C HIS A 90 6.56 4.00 7.82
N GLY A 91 5.63 4.90 8.12
CA GLY A 91 4.85 5.59 7.11
C GLY A 91 3.51 6.12 7.62
N VAL A 92 2.88 6.90 6.77
CA VAL A 92 1.55 7.48 6.98
C VAL A 92 0.70 7.17 5.77
N GLU A 93 -0.51 6.68 6.00
CA GLU A 93 -1.52 6.52 4.96
C GLU A 93 -2.65 7.52 5.18
N VAL A 94 -2.99 8.22 4.11
CA VAL A 94 -4.16 9.09 4.02
C VAL A 94 -5.00 8.67 2.84
N CYS A 95 -6.31 8.80 2.97
CA CYS A 95 -7.26 8.51 1.91
C CYS A 95 -8.28 9.63 1.77
N GLY A 96 -8.93 9.69 0.62
CA GLY A 96 -10.04 10.61 0.39
C GLY A 96 -10.59 10.48 -1.03
N TRP A 97 -11.62 11.28 -1.29
CA TRP A 97 -12.27 11.33 -2.60
C TRP A 97 -11.77 12.53 -3.41
N ASP A 98 -11.31 12.27 -4.63
CA ASP A 98 -11.01 13.25 -5.65
C ASP A 98 -12.09 13.16 -6.74
N GLY A 99 -13.17 13.92 -6.57
CA GLY A 99 -14.37 13.77 -7.39
C GLY A 99 -15.01 12.39 -7.21
N GLN A 100 -15.06 11.60 -8.29
CA GLN A 100 -15.57 10.22 -8.28
C GLN A 100 -14.47 9.17 -8.08
N GLN A 101 -13.24 9.60 -7.81
CA GLN A 101 -12.09 8.73 -7.67
C GLN A 101 -11.75 8.57 -6.21
N LEU A 102 -11.62 7.33 -5.75
CA LEU A 102 -11.11 7.04 -4.42
C LEU A 102 -9.58 7.00 -4.48
N VAL A 103 -8.92 7.81 -3.65
CA VAL A 103 -7.47 7.99 -3.66
C VAL A 103 -6.91 7.62 -2.31
N PHE A 104 -5.88 6.77 -2.32
CA PHE A 104 -5.02 6.48 -1.17
C PHE A 104 -3.62 6.99 -1.47
N GLN A 105 -3.01 7.62 -0.48
CA GLN A 105 -1.63 8.08 -0.54
C GLN A 105 -0.89 7.54 0.69
N ILE A 106 0.13 6.73 0.41
CA ILE A 106 1.02 6.14 1.41
C ILE A 106 2.36 6.88 1.30
N MET A 107 2.71 7.61 2.35
CA MET A 107 3.98 8.28 2.52
C MET A 107 4.90 7.39 3.33
N LEU A 108 5.96 6.91 2.70
CA LEU A 108 7.01 6.09 3.30
C LEU A 108 8.23 6.96 3.65
N PRO A 109 9.15 6.47 4.49
CA PRO A 109 10.42 7.13 4.77
C PRO A 109 11.22 7.44 3.49
N ASP A 110 12.17 8.38 3.61
CA ASP A 110 13.03 8.82 2.52
C ASP A 110 12.28 9.41 1.31
N ASP A 111 11.14 10.08 1.58
CA ASP A 111 10.31 10.80 0.60
C ASP A 111 9.75 9.90 -0.54
N LEU A 112 9.56 8.60 -0.26
CA LEU A 112 8.90 7.67 -1.19
C LEU A 112 7.38 7.74 -1.00
N ILE A 113 6.64 7.95 -2.08
CA ILE A 113 5.20 8.07 -2.06
C ILE A 113 4.60 7.04 -3.02
N ILE A 114 3.62 6.28 -2.52
CA ILE A 114 2.79 5.38 -3.30
C ILE A 114 1.38 5.97 -3.31
N MET A 115 0.81 6.15 -4.49
CA MET A 115 -0.55 6.62 -4.68
C MET A 115 -1.36 5.55 -5.39
N HIS A 116 -2.49 5.18 -4.84
CA HIS A 116 -3.48 4.32 -5.48
C HIS A 116 -4.71 5.14 -5.80
N ARG A 117 -5.12 5.13 -7.07
CA ARG A 117 -6.31 5.83 -7.56
C ARG A 117 -7.24 4.84 -8.21
N PHE A 118 -8.41 4.69 -7.59
CA PHE A 118 -9.47 3.80 -8.03
C PHE A 118 -10.51 4.60 -8.80
N THR A 119 -10.88 4.13 -9.98
CA THR A 119 -11.92 4.74 -10.82
C THR A 119 -12.80 3.67 -11.42
N VAL A 120 -14.10 3.75 -11.17
CA VAL A 120 -15.09 2.86 -11.77
C VAL A 120 -15.54 3.44 -13.12
N SER A 121 -15.62 2.60 -14.15
CA SER A 121 -16.15 3.00 -15.45
C SER A 121 -17.63 3.38 -15.34
N SER A 122 -18.13 4.21 -16.27
CA SER A 122 -19.53 4.67 -16.26
C SER A 122 -20.56 3.53 -16.34
N ASN A 123 -20.21 2.41 -16.96
CA ASN A 123 -21.04 1.21 -17.03
C ASN A 123 -20.88 0.27 -15.81
N GLN A 124 -20.04 0.61 -14.84
CA GLN A 124 -19.79 -0.16 -13.60
C GLN A 124 -19.23 -1.57 -13.82
N LEU A 125 -18.71 -1.86 -15.01
CA LEU A 125 -18.18 -3.19 -15.35
C LEU A 125 -16.68 -3.30 -15.10
N VAL A 126 -15.97 -2.17 -15.16
CA VAL A 126 -14.52 -2.12 -15.06
C VAL A 126 -14.09 -1.19 -13.94
N LEU A 127 -13.22 -1.70 -13.07
CA LEU A 127 -12.50 -0.89 -12.11
C LEU A 127 -11.08 -0.67 -12.63
N ASN A 128 -10.67 0.59 -12.73
CA ASN A 128 -9.29 0.97 -13.01
C ASN A 128 -8.56 1.30 -11.71
N LEU A 129 -7.36 0.74 -11.55
CA LEU A 129 -6.39 1.11 -10.53
C LEU A 129 -5.18 1.71 -11.21
N LEU A 130 -4.93 3.00 -10.93
CA LEU A 130 -3.65 3.64 -11.22
C LEU A 130 -2.80 3.62 -9.95
N THR A 131 -1.67 2.95 -10.01
CA THR A 131 -0.63 2.97 -8.98
C THR A 131 0.52 3.85 -9.45
N SER A 132 0.70 4.98 -8.79
CA SER A 132 1.81 5.91 -9.04
C SER A 132 2.81 5.82 -7.91
N ILE A 133 4.07 5.53 -8.23
CA ILE A 133 5.17 5.51 -7.27
C ILE A 133 6.16 6.58 -7.66
N TYR A 134 6.47 7.48 -6.75
CA TYR A 134 7.47 8.50 -6.99
C TYR A 134 8.29 8.79 -5.74
N SER A 135 9.47 9.33 -5.99
CA SER A 135 10.39 9.81 -4.97
C SER A 135 10.70 11.27 -5.26
N LYS A 136 11.07 12.03 -4.23
CA LYS A 136 11.37 13.44 -4.37
C LYS A 136 12.43 13.71 -5.45
N GLY A 137 12.08 14.56 -6.42
CA GLY A 137 12.98 15.00 -7.48
C GLY A 137 13.23 13.97 -8.61
N GLY A 138 12.43 12.91 -8.69
CA GLY A 138 12.43 11.94 -9.80
C GLY A 138 11.10 11.90 -10.54
N GLU A 139 11.11 11.31 -11.74
CA GLU A 139 9.91 11.02 -12.51
C GLU A 139 9.10 9.88 -11.86
N PRO A 140 7.75 9.96 -11.84
CA PRO A 140 6.92 8.90 -11.33
C PRO A 140 6.94 7.66 -12.23
N PHE A 141 6.86 6.48 -11.62
CA PHE A 141 6.45 5.26 -12.31
C PHE A 141 4.95 5.05 -12.14
N ASN A 142 4.26 4.77 -13.25
CA ASN A 142 2.81 4.55 -13.25
C ASN A 142 2.50 3.13 -13.76
N LEU A 143 1.74 2.38 -12.97
CA LEU A 143 1.17 1.09 -13.34
C LEU A 143 -0.35 1.22 -13.40
N ILE A 144 -0.94 0.83 -14.53
CA ILE A 144 -2.39 0.84 -14.72
C ILE A 144 -2.87 -0.60 -14.79
N GLN A 145 -3.86 -0.94 -13.97
CA GLN A 145 -4.54 -2.23 -13.98
C GLN A 145 -6.04 -2.01 -14.16
N ALA A 146 -6.67 -2.88 -14.96
CA ALA A 146 -8.10 -2.89 -15.17
C ALA A 146 -8.67 -4.23 -14.70
N PHE A 147 -9.71 -4.17 -13.89
CA PHE A 147 -10.35 -5.34 -13.29
C PHE A 147 -11.79 -5.42 -13.78
N ASN A 148 -12.22 -6.61 -14.17
CA ASN A 148 -13.62 -6.89 -14.46
C ASN A 148 -14.30 -7.35 -13.18
N LYS A 149 -15.52 -6.86 -12.93
CA LYS A 149 -16.36 -7.43 -11.88
C LYS A 149 -16.69 -8.89 -12.21
N TYR A 150 -16.59 -9.76 -11.23
CA TYR A 150 -17.07 -11.13 -11.32
C TYR A 150 -17.74 -11.51 -10.00
N GLU A 151 -18.67 -12.46 -10.05
CA GLU A 151 -19.25 -13.05 -8.85
C GLU A 151 -18.45 -14.31 -8.52
N THR A 152 -17.82 -14.33 -7.35
CA THR A 152 -17.20 -15.53 -6.81
C THR A 152 -18.31 -16.54 -6.50
N PRO A 153 -18.23 -17.79 -7.00
CA PRO A 153 -19.03 -18.87 -6.47
C PRO A 153 -18.82 -18.95 -4.95
N ARG A 154 -19.84 -19.35 -4.19
CA ARG A 154 -19.66 -19.58 -2.76
C ARG A 154 -18.56 -20.63 -2.59
N ASP A 155 -17.48 -20.26 -1.91
CA ASP A 155 -16.44 -21.22 -1.56
C ASP A 155 -17.07 -22.30 -0.69
N GLU A 156 -16.83 -23.56 -1.07
CA GLU A 156 -17.25 -24.72 -0.26
C GLU A 156 -16.61 -24.67 1.14
N PHE A 157 -15.46 -24.01 1.24
CA PHE A 157 -14.68 -23.86 2.46
C PHE A 157 -14.29 -22.39 2.71
N ASN A 158 -14.61 -21.87 3.89
CA ASN A 158 -14.11 -20.57 4.35
C ASN A 158 -12.88 -20.79 5.24
N CYS A 159 -11.72 -20.40 4.73
CA CYS A 159 -10.43 -20.54 5.40
C CYS A 159 -9.95 -19.22 6.01
N ILE A 160 -9.71 -19.22 7.31
CA ILE A 160 -9.11 -18.08 8.02
C ILE A 160 -7.71 -18.44 8.51
N GLN A 161 -6.73 -17.55 8.30
CA GLN A 161 -5.41 -17.69 8.90
C GLN A 161 -5.48 -17.30 10.39
N THR A 162 -5.14 -18.22 11.27
CA THR A 162 -5.10 -18.00 12.72
C THR A 162 -3.67 -18.01 13.24
N LEU A 163 -3.36 -17.16 14.22
CA LEU A 163 -2.03 -17.07 14.81
C LEU A 163 -1.62 -18.37 15.54
N SER A 164 -2.57 -19.07 16.15
CA SER A 164 -2.31 -20.25 16.96
C SER A 164 -2.37 -21.58 16.22
N ARG A 165 -3.15 -21.66 15.13
CA ARG A 165 -3.47 -22.94 14.46
C ARG A 165 -3.16 -22.95 12.96
N GLY A 166 -2.57 -21.87 12.42
CA GLY A 166 -2.38 -21.74 10.98
C GLY A 166 -3.70 -21.52 10.25
N GLN A 167 -3.78 -21.92 8.98
CA GLN A 167 -4.99 -21.81 8.17
C GLN A 167 -6.04 -22.81 8.64
N VAL A 168 -7.18 -22.31 9.11
CA VAL A 168 -8.31 -23.12 9.57
C VAL A 168 -9.48 -22.90 8.62
N CYS A 169 -9.94 -23.98 7.99
CA CYS A 169 -11.07 -23.96 7.08
C CYS A 169 -12.31 -24.55 7.74
N ASN A 170 -13.45 -23.87 7.62
CA ASN A 170 -14.75 -24.45 7.90
C ASN A 170 -15.49 -24.71 6.58
N GLN A 171 -16.37 -25.71 6.55
CA GLN A 171 -17.21 -25.96 5.38
C GLN A 171 -18.47 -25.11 5.53
N SER A 172 -18.61 -24.07 4.71
CA SER A 172 -19.85 -23.28 4.61
C SER A 172 -20.84 -23.97 3.67
N GLY A 173 -21.12 -25.25 3.94
CA GLY A 173 -21.98 -26.09 3.12
C GLY A 173 -23.34 -26.34 3.78
N ALA A 174 -24.32 -25.46 3.56
CA ALA A 174 -25.74 -25.82 3.47
C ALA A 174 -26.55 -24.64 2.95
N ASP A 175 -26.87 -24.66 1.66
CA ASP A 175 -28.10 -24.03 1.18
C ASP A 175 -29.27 -24.89 1.68
N LEU A 176 -30.05 -24.35 2.61
CA LEU A 176 -31.22 -25.01 3.19
C LEU A 176 -32.47 -24.77 2.33
N SER A 177 -32.32 -24.73 1.01
CA SER A 177 -33.41 -24.40 0.07
C SER A 177 -34.04 -25.63 -0.61
N THR A 178 -33.54 -26.85 -0.38
CA THR A 178 -33.99 -28.07 -1.08
C THR A 178 -34.46 -29.22 -0.17
N VAL A 179 -34.74 -28.98 1.12
CA VAL A 179 -35.25 -30.03 2.06
C VAL A 179 -36.66 -29.71 2.56
N LEU A 180 -37.50 -29.05 1.76
CA LEU A 180 -38.94 -28.90 2.02
C LEU A 180 -39.74 -29.09 0.73
N ASP A 181 -39.53 -30.22 0.06
CA ASP A 181 -40.47 -30.79 -0.93
C ASP A 181 -40.25 -32.32 -0.96
N ASP A 182 -40.61 -32.98 0.15
CA ASP A 182 -41.07 -34.38 0.19
C ASP A 182 -41.92 -34.61 1.46
#